data_AF-A0A086Q5Q1-F1
#
_entry.id   AF-A0A086Q5Q1-F1
#
_cell.length_a   1.000
_cell.length_b   1.000
_cell.length_c   1.000
_cell.angle_alpha   90.00
_cell.angle_beta   90.00
_cell.angle_gamma   90.00
#
_symmetry.space_group_name_H-M   'P 1'
#
loop_
_entity.id
_entity.type
_entity.pdbx_description
1 polymer ?
#
loop_
_entity_poly.entity_id
_entity_poly.type
_entity_poly.pdbx_seq_one_letter_code
_entity_poly.pdbx_strand_id
1 'polypeptide(L)'
;FFFAFQPDCLPFPASLPSVSGLLYCLEYLLVNIDWLTEKLTRDFKDHYILLDCPGQVEVYTHHECMQRIVQRLQKDLDARLTAVHLVDSTLCTDGYKYISALLVSLSGQLLLELPHVNVLSKIDLLKHHRDQLAFRLEYFAEVQDLSELVTAMENTHPMTAKMKEHTALLCELIEDYK
;
A
#
# COMPACT_ATOMS: atom_id res chain seq x y z
N PHE A 1 -4.61 1.69 14.43
CA PHE A 1 -5.20 0.67 15.31
C PHE A 1 -4.50 -0.66 15.13
N PHE A 2 -3.26 -0.76 15.61
CA PHE A 2 -2.69 -2.06 15.95
C PHE A 2 -3.44 -2.59 17.17
N PHE A 3 -4.05 -3.77 17.04
CA PHE A 3 -4.57 -4.49 18.20
C PHE A 3 -3.44 -4.66 19.21
N ALA A 4 -3.53 -3.95 20.35
CA ALA A 4 -2.82 -4.34 21.55
C ALA A 4 -3.48 -5.63 22.06
N PHE A 5 -3.07 -6.77 21.51
CA PHE A 5 -3.37 -8.05 22.13
C PHE A 5 -2.68 -8.04 23.49
N GLN A 6 -3.48 -8.13 24.54
CA GLN A 6 -3.01 -8.31 25.90
C GLN A 6 -2.09 -9.54 25.91
N PRO A 7 -0.84 -9.44 26.44
CA PRO A 7 0.15 -10.51 26.37
C PRO A 7 -0.30 -11.82 27.05
N ASP A 8 -1.37 -11.78 27.85
CA ASP A 8 -1.88 -12.92 28.61
C ASP A 8 -2.84 -13.84 27.84
N CYS A 9 -3.23 -13.50 26.59
CA CYS A 9 -4.21 -14.29 25.82
C CYS A 9 -3.61 -15.24 24.76
N LEU A 10 -2.30 -15.19 24.50
CA LEU A 10 -1.67 -16.00 23.47
C LEU A 10 -0.72 -17.04 24.10
N PRO A 11 -0.91 -18.35 23.86
CA PRO A 11 -0.05 -19.37 24.41
C PRO A 11 1.20 -19.49 23.51
N PHE A 12 2.14 -18.54 23.56
CA PHE A 12 3.32 -18.62 22.68
C PHE A 12 4.69 -18.46 23.35
N PRO A 13 5.70 -19.21 22.87
CA PRO A 13 7.09 -19.09 23.25
C PRO A 13 7.70 -17.83 22.60
N ALA A 14 8.57 -17.16 23.35
CA ALA A 14 9.03 -15.79 23.14
C ALA A 14 9.97 -15.54 21.93
N SER A 15 9.86 -16.25 20.80
CA SER A 15 10.91 -16.20 19.76
C SER A 15 10.49 -16.42 18.29
N LEU A 16 9.32 -15.96 17.85
CA LEU A 16 9.03 -15.87 16.41
C LEU A 16 9.55 -14.54 15.84
N PRO A 17 10.22 -14.52 14.67
CA PRO A 17 10.61 -13.28 14.01
C PRO A 17 9.36 -12.43 13.72
N SER A 18 9.50 -11.09 13.79
CA SER A 18 8.39 -10.14 13.85
C SER A 18 7.33 -10.32 12.75
N VAL A 19 7.76 -10.66 11.52
CA VAL A 19 6.87 -10.90 10.38
C VAL A 19 6.02 -12.16 10.59
N SER A 20 6.63 -13.26 11.04
CA SER A 20 5.93 -14.54 11.26
C SER A 20 4.96 -14.46 12.44
N GLY A 21 5.33 -13.74 13.51
CA GLY A 21 4.41 -13.48 14.63
C GLY A 21 3.19 -12.67 14.19
N LEU A 22 3.38 -11.65 13.35
CA LEU A 22 2.30 -10.86 12.79
C LEU A 22 1.39 -11.69 11.87
N LEU A 23 1.97 -12.55 11.02
CA LEU A 23 1.21 -13.44 10.16
C LEU A 23 0.31 -14.37 10.99
N TYR A 24 0.87 -14.97 12.04
CA TYR A 24 0.10 -15.80 12.97
C TYR A 24 -1.05 -15.04 13.63
N CYS A 25 -0.81 -13.80 14.06
CA CYS A 25 -1.86 -12.95 14.62
C CYS A 25 -3.00 -12.68 13.61
N LEU A 26 -2.67 -12.50 12.33
CA LEU A 26 -3.67 -12.30 11.27
C LEU A 26 -4.44 -13.58 10.96
N GLU A 27 -3.78 -14.74 10.96
CA GLU A 27 -4.44 -16.05 10.85
C GLU A 27 -5.41 -16.27 12.02
N TYR A 28 -4.95 -16.00 13.24
CA TYR A 28 -5.78 -16.12 14.44
C TYR A 28 -6.96 -15.16 14.40
N LEU A 29 -6.75 -13.92 13.94
CA LEU A 29 -7.82 -12.95 13.74
C LEU A 29 -8.84 -13.44 12.70
N LEU A 30 -8.37 -14.01 11.58
CA LEU A 30 -9.24 -14.53 10.53
C LEU A 30 -10.12 -15.70 11.04
N VAL A 31 -9.57 -16.58 11.87
CA VAL A 31 -10.32 -17.68 12.50
C VAL A 31 -11.40 -17.15 13.46
N ASN A 32 -11.14 -16.03 14.13
CA ASN A 32 -12.04 -15.45 15.15
C ASN A 32 -12.70 -14.15 14.68
N ILE A 33 -12.84 -13.95 13.36
CA ILE A 33 -13.28 -12.68 12.78
C ILE A 33 -14.73 -12.34 13.09
N ASP A 34 -15.56 -13.35 13.36
CA ASP A 34 -16.97 -13.18 13.73
C ASP A 34 -17.14 -12.30 14.97
N TRP A 35 -16.24 -12.45 15.96
CA TRP A 35 -16.22 -11.58 17.14
C TRP A 35 -16.02 -10.11 16.77
N LEU A 36 -15.14 -9.83 15.80
CA LEU A 36 -14.85 -8.48 15.35
C LEU A 36 -16.02 -7.90 14.57
N THR A 37 -16.58 -8.66 13.63
CA THR A 37 -17.68 -8.18 12.77
C THR A 37 -18.94 -7.93 13.58
N GLU A 38 -19.29 -8.81 14.54
CA GLU A 38 -20.41 -8.62 15.45
C GLU A 38 -20.24 -7.34 16.30
N LYS A 39 -19.04 -7.13 16.86
CA LYS A 39 -18.74 -5.94 17.66
C LYS A 39 -18.82 -4.66 16.84
N LEU A 40 -18.26 -4.65 15.63
CA LEU A 40 -18.33 -3.52 14.72
C LEU A 40 -19.77 -3.20 14.30
N THR A 41 -20.56 -4.23 14.00
CA THR A 41 -21.96 -4.08 13.59
C THR A 41 -22.83 -3.54 14.72
N ARG A 42 -22.61 -4.01 15.96
CA ARG A 42 -23.40 -3.58 17.12
C ARG A 42 -23.06 -2.16 17.55
N ASP A 43 -21.77 -1.85 17.63
CA ASP A 43 -21.30 -0.64 18.29
C ASP A 43 -21.04 0.51 17.29
N PHE A 44 -20.91 0.25 15.98
CA PHE A 44 -20.45 1.23 14.98
C PHE A 44 -21.25 1.25 13.65
N LYS A 45 -22.52 0.85 13.66
CA LYS A 45 -23.37 0.67 12.47
C LYS A 45 -23.47 1.87 11.51
N ASP A 46 -23.25 3.10 11.99
CA ASP A 46 -23.36 4.33 11.20
C ASP A 46 -22.07 5.18 11.26
N HIS A 47 -20.92 4.53 11.39
CA HIS A 47 -19.62 5.18 11.52
C HIS A 47 -18.64 4.75 10.43
N TYR A 48 -17.73 5.66 10.08
CA TYR A 48 -16.57 5.32 9.27
C TYR A 48 -15.56 4.57 10.14
N ILE A 49 -15.16 3.39 9.68
CA ILE A 49 -14.18 2.55 10.36
C ILE A 49 -12.86 2.69 9.61
N LEU A 50 -11.85 3.23 10.28
CA LEU A 50 -10.48 3.26 9.76
C LEU A 50 -9.72 2.07 10.34
N LEU A 51 -9.39 1.13 9.47
CA LEU A 51 -8.56 -0.02 9.80
C LEU A 51 -7.11 0.31 9.43
N ASP A 52 -6.24 0.12 10.40
CA ASP A 52 -4.81 0.33 10.25
C ASP A 52 -4.17 -1.03 10.04
N CYS A 53 -3.76 -1.27 8.80
CA CYS A 53 -3.20 -2.54 8.39
C CYS A 53 -1.68 -2.53 8.57
N PRO A 54 -1.05 -3.70 8.78
CA PRO A 54 0.40 -3.75 8.90
C PRO A 54 1.11 -3.23 7.65
N GLY A 55 2.24 -2.54 7.81
CA GLY A 55 2.98 -1.95 6.69
C GLY A 55 3.99 -2.88 6.00
N GLN A 56 4.06 -4.16 6.40
CA GLN A 56 5.00 -5.12 5.83
C GLN A 56 4.45 -5.75 4.56
N VAL A 57 5.19 -5.65 3.45
CA VAL A 57 4.74 -6.13 2.13
C VAL A 57 4.53 -7.65 2.12
N GLU A 58 5.34 -8.39 2.90
CA GLU A 58 5.31 -9.85 2.99
C GLU A 58 3.96 -10.40 3.48
N VAL A 59 3.22 -9.59 4.24
CA VAL A 59 1.89 -9.93 4.76
C VAL A 59 0.84 -9.98 3.65
N TYR A 60 1.05 -9.23 2.57
CA TYR A 60 0.11 -9.11 1.45
C TYR A 60 0.50 -10.00 0.27
N THR A 61 1.78 -10.36 0.13
CA THR A 61 2.27 -11.10 -1.03
C THR A 61 2.29 -12.62 -0.85
N HIS A 62 2.56 -13.12 0.36
CA HIS A 62 2.77 -14.56 0.59
C HIS A 62 1.57 -15.29 1.16
N HIS A 63 0.57 -14.57 1.69
CA HIS A 63 -0.56 -15.20 2.35
C HIS A 63 -1.86 -14.48 2.03
N GLU A 64 -2.86 -15.22 1.55
CA GLU A 64 -4.22 -14.72 1.24
C GLU A 64 -5.01 -14.31 2.50
N CYS A 65 -4.36 -14.21 3.67
CA CYS A 65 -5.01 -13.91 4.94
C CYS A 65 -5.69 -12.54 4.90
N MET A 66 -4.98 -11.53 4.42
CA MET A 66 -5.52 -10.17 4.37
C MET A 66 -6.69 -10.06 3.38
N GLN A 67 -6.56 -10.67 2.20
CA GLN A 67 -7.64 -10.72 1.21
C GLN A 67 -8.90 -11.38 1.79
N ARG A 68 -8.74 -12.52 2.48
CA ARG A 68 -9.86 -13.21 3.14
C ARG A 68 -10.49 -12.39 4.26
N ILE A 69 -9.68 -11.69 5.07
CA ILE A 69 -10.17 -10.77 6.11
C ILE A 69 -11.03 -9.67 5.47
N VAL A 70 -10.52 -9.02 4.42
CA VAL A 70 -11.22 -7.97 3.68
C VAL A 70 -12.54 -8.46 3.10
N GLN A 71 -12.53 -9.61 2.40
CA GLN A 71 -13.74 -10.20 1.83
C GLN A 71 -14.77 -10.52 2.92
N ARG A 72 -14.32 -11.01 4.08
CA ARG A 72 -15.21 -11.32 5.19
C ARG A 72 -15.83 -10.07 5.81
N LEU A 73 -15.03 -9.03 6.01
CA LEU A 73 -15.48 -7.72 6.49
C LEU A 73 -16.49 -7.09 5.53
N GLN A 74 -16.23 -7.11 4.21
CA GLN A 74 -17.18 -6.59 3.22
C GLN A 74 -18.53 -7.30 3.31
N LYS A 75 -18.52 -8.63 3.39
CA LYS A 75 -19.75 -9.43 3.41
C LYS A 75 -20.51 -9.33 4.74
N ASP A 76 -19.84 -9.20 5.88
CA ASP A 76 -20.51 -9.13 7.19
C ASP A 76 -20.99 -7.73 7.57
N LEU A 77 -20.21 -6.71 7.22
CA LEU A 77 -20.57 -5.34 7.53
C LEU A 77 -21.48 -4.71 6.45
N ASP A 78 -21.72 -5.42 5.34
CA ASP A 78 -22.36 -4.89 4.13
C ASP A 78 -21.73 -3.54 3.70
N ALA A 79 -20.41 -3.42 3.90
CA ALA A 79 -19.68 -2.17 3.79
C ALA A 79 -18.85 -2.11 2.51
N ARG A 80 -18.83 -0.93 1.88
CA ARG A 80 -17.92 -0.64 0.77
C ARG A 80 -16.55 -0.29 1.33
N LEU A 81 -15.63 -1.24 1.29
CA LEU A 81 -14.24 -1.01 1.70
C LEU A 81 -13.44 -0.33 0.57
N THR A 82 -12.50 0.52 0.96
CA THR A 82 -11.54 1.18 0.07
C THR A 82 -10.20 1.18 0.78
N ALA A 83 -9.15 0.81 0.07
CA ALA A 83 -7.80 0.81 0.59
C ALA A 83 -7.16 2.18 0.36
N VAL A 84 -6.49 2.73 1.37
CA VAL A 84 -5.72 3.97 1.24
C VAL A 84 -4.24 3.59 1.30
N HIS A 85 -3.53 3.76 0.19
CA HIS A 85 -2.11 3.47 0.13
C HIS A 85 -1.31 4.74 0.32
N LEU A 86 -0.58 4.82 1.43
CA LEU A 86 0.33 5.92 1.73
C LEU A 86 1.67 5.71 1.02
N VAL A 87 1.95 6.53 0.02
CA VAL A 87 3.23 6.56 -0.70
C VAL A 87 4.12 7.64 -0.09
N ASP A 88 5.38 7.35 0.21
CA ASP A 88 6.31 8.36 0.73
C ASP A 88 6.65 9.37 -0.37
N SER A 89 6.34 10.65 -0.15
CA SER A 89 6.56 11.70 -1.16
C SER A 89 8.03 11.93 -1.51
N THR A 90 8.97 11.53 -0.64
CA THR A 90 10.41 11.59 -0.95
C THR A 90 10.81 10.66 -2.10
N LEU A 91 9.99 9.66 -2.45
CA LEU A 91 10.21 8.81 -3.62
C LEU A 91 10.05 9.58 -4.95
N CYS A 92 9.35 10.71 -4.95
CA CYS A 92 9.20 11.56 -6.13
C CYS A 92 10.48 12.32 -6.52
N THR A 93 11.51 12.34 -5.67
CA THR A 93 12.79 13.02 -5.98
C THR A 93 13.63 12.26 -7.00
N ASP A 94 13.27 11.01 -7.31
CA ASP A 94 13.96 10.17 -8.29
C ASP A 94 12.90 9.40 -9.08
N GLY A 95 12.91 9.56 -10.40
CA GLY A 95 11.89 8.96 -11.25
C GLY A 95 11.86 7.42 -11.18
N TYR A 96 12.99 6.75 -10.94
CA TYR A 96 13.00 5.29 -10.78
C TYR A 96 12.34 4.85 -9.48
N LYS A 97 12.55 5.62 -8.40
CA LYS A 97 11.90 5.37 -7.11
C LYS A 97 10.41 5.61 -7.20
N TYR A 98 9.99 6.65 -7.91
CA TYR A 98 8.59 6.94 -8.16
C TYR A 98 7.91 5.83 -8.97
N ILE A 99 8.51 5.39 -10.08
CA ILE A 99 7.97 4.27 -10.90
C ILE A 99 7.88 2.99 -10.04
N SER A 100 8.89 2.71 -9.22
CA SER A 100 8.85 1.57 -8.30
C SER A 100 7.69 1.68 -7.30
N ALA A 101 7.41 2.88 -6.77
CA ALA A 101 6.28 3.12 -5.87
C ALA A 101 4.93 2.91 -6.56
N LEU A 102 4.80 3.32 -7.83
CA LEU A 102 3.60 3.07 -8.63
C LEU A 102 3.38 1.57 -8.86
N LEU A 103 4.42 0.80 -9.17
CA LEU A 103 4.32 -0.65 -9.33
C LEU A 103 3.93 -1.36 -8.03
N VAL A 104 4.44 -0.92 -6.89
CA VAL A 104 4.02 -1.45 -5.58
C VAL A 104 2.56 -1.11 -5.30
N SER A 105 2.10 0.08 -5.70
CA SER A 105 0.71 0.49 -5.56
C SER A 105 -0.23 -0.36 -6.42
N LEU A 106 0.16 -0.60 -7.68
CA LEU A 106 -0.57 -1.47 -8.60
C LEU A 106 -0.59 -2.92 -8.10
N SER A 107 0.53 -3.43 -7.59
CA SER A 107 0.61 -4.76 -7.00
C SER A 107 -0.35 -4.90 -5.80
N GLY A 108 -0.40 -3.90 -4.92
CA GLY A 108 -1.35 -3.86 -3.80
C GLY A 108 -2.82 -3.86 -4.25
N GLN A 109 -3.15 -3.13 -5.32
CA GLN A 109 -4.48 -3.13 -5.93
C GLN A 109 -4.89 -4.52 -6.39
N LEU A 110 -4.00 -5.22 -7.09
CA LEU A 110 -4.27 -6.56 -7.60
C LEU A 110 -4.38 -7.61 -6.48
N LEU A 111 -3.53 -7.52 -5.46
CA LEU A 111 -3.50 -8.49 -4.36
C LEU A 111 -4.70 -8.37 -3.41
N LEU A 112 -5.14 -7.15 -3.12
CA LEU A 112 -6.27 -6.92 -2.20
C LEU A 112 -7.63 -6.86 -2.90
N GLU A 113 -7.66 -6.74 -4.22
CA GLU A 113 -8.89 -6.64 -5.03
C GLU A 113 -9.85 -5.54 -4.54
N LEU A 114 -9.29 -4.45 -4.01
CA LEU A 114 -10.03 -3.30 -3.51
C LEU A 114 -9.77 -2.05 -4.34
N PRO A 115 -10.74 -1.13 -4.45
CA PRO A 115 -10.46 0.20 -4.93
C PRO A 115 -9.39 0.84 -4.02
N HIS A 116 -8.32 1.36 -4.62
CA HIS A 116 -7.25 2.02 -3.89
C HIS A 116 -7.23 3.52 -4.16
N VAL A 117 -6.96 4.27 -3.11
CA VAL A 117 -6.63 5.68 -3.18
C VAL A 117 -5.16 5.83 -2.78
N ASN A 118 -4.31 6.19 -3.74
CA ASN A 118 -2.90 6.45 -3.49
C ASN A 118 -2.75 7.88 -2.95
N VAL A 119 -2.13 8.04 -1.78
CA VAL A 119 -1.96 9.31 -1.10
C VAL A 119 -0.47 9.55 -0.85
N LEU A 120 0.04 10.68 -1.35
CA LEU A 120 1.40 11.12 -1.05
C LEU A 120 1.49 11.59 0.41
N SER A 121 2.31 10.91 1.19
CA SER A 121 2.56 11.15 2.61
C SER A 121 3.86 11.93 2.82
N LYS A 122 4.02 12.54 4.01
CA LYS A 122 5.22 13.27 4.43
C LYS A 122 5.64 14.41 3.49
N ILE A 123 4.68 15.11 2.89
CA ILE A 123 4.90 16.23 1.96
C ILE A 123 5.74 17.34 2.61
N ASP A 124 5.70 17.46 3.93
CA ASP A 124 6.54 18.37 4.70
C ASP A 124 8.04 18.16 4.45
N LEU A 125 8.49 16.91 4.24
CA LEU A 125 9.90 16.58 3.98
C LEU A 125 10.37 17.04 2.59
N LEU A 126 9.46 17.14 1.62
CA LEU A 126 9.80 17.61 0.27
C LEU A 126 10.29 19.06 0.23
N LYS A 127 9.99 19.86 1.26
CA LYS A 127 10.52 21.23 1.38
C LYS A 127 12.05 21.25 1.38
N HIS A 128 12.69 20.20 1.89
CA HIS A 128 14.14 20.06 1.93
C HIS A 128 14.74 19.51 0.63
N HIS A 129 13.91 18.96 -0.26
CA HIS A 129 14.32 18.29 -1.50
C HIS A 129 13.71 18.93 -2.76
N ARG A 130 13.26 20.18 -2.66
CA ARG A 130 12.54 20.87 -3.75
C ARG A 130 13.34 20.92 -5.05
N ASP A 131 14.65 21.12 -4.95
CA ASP A 131 15.54 21.24 -6.12
C ASP A 131 15.77 19.90 -6.84
N GLN A 132 15.35 18.79 -6.23
CA GLN A 132 15.49 17.43 -6.78
C GLN A 132 14.21 16.94 -7.47
N LEU A 133 13.11 17.69 -7.36
CA LEU A 133 11.86 17.34 -8.02
C LEU A 133 11.92 17.75 -9.49
N ALA A 134 11.82 16.77 -10.39
CA ALA A 134 11.79 17.02 -11.83
C ALA A 134 10.51 17.74 -12.29
N PHE A 135 9.39 17.52 -11.59
CA PHE A 135 8.08 18.08 -11.91
C PHE A 135 7.39 18.67 -10.67
N ARG A 136 6.26 19.34 -10.89
CA ARG A 136 5.42 19.83 -9.79
C ARG A 136 4.71 18.68 -9.09
N LEU A 137 4.30 18.89 -7.84
CA LEU A 137 3.61 17.87 -7.03
C LEU A 137 2.31 17.39 -7.67
N GLU A 138 1.60 18.26 -8.38
CA GLU A 138 0.35 17.91 -9.07
C GLU A 138 0.58 16.83 -10.14
N TYR A 139 1.72 16.87 -10.84
CA TYR A 139 2.09 15.84 -11.82
C TYR A 139 2.18 14.45 -11.18
N PHE A 140 2.82 14.35 -10.00
CA PHE A 140 2.97 13.09 -9.29
C PHE A 140 1.69 12.61 -8.61
N ALA A 141 0.83 13.54 -8.17
CA ALA A 141 -0.45 13.22 -7.53
C ALA A 141 -1.47 12.72 -8.55
N GLU A 142 -1.50 13.30 -9.74
CA GLU A 142 -2.41 12.91 -10.82
C GLU A 142 -1.82 11.81 -11.71
N VAL A 143 -0.56 11.41 -11.49
CA VAL A 143 0.17 10.45 -12.34
C VAL A 143 0.05 10.85 -13.81
N GLN A 144 0.41 12.09 -14.13
CA GLN A 144 0.34 12.61 -15.51
C GLN A 144 1.48 12.03 -16.35
N ASP A 145 1.20 11.80 -17.64
CA ASP A 145 2.08 11.28 -18.71
C ASP A 145 3.46 10.78 -18.25
N LEU A 146 3.56 9.48 -17.96
CA LEU A 146 4.81 8.87 -17.49
C LEU A 146 5.91 8.86 -18.57
N SER A 147 5.56 9.09 -19.84
CA SER A 147 6.53 9.19 -20.93
C SER A 147 7.41 10.45 -20.80
N GLU A 148 6.83 11.55 -20.32
CA GLU A 148 7.59 12.76 -20.00
C GLU A 148 8.59 12.52 -18.88
N LEU A 149 8.21 11.75 -17.86
CA LEU A 149 9.11 11.36 -16.77
C LEU A 149 10.28 10.52 -17.28
N VAL A 150 10.02 9.50 -18.09
CA VAL A 150 11.08 8.65 -18.67
C VAL A 150 12.05 9.49 -19.49
N THR A 151 11.54 10.43 -20.28
CA THR A 151 12.37 11.35 -21.09
C THR A 151 13.22 12.27 -20.23
N ALA A 152 12.68 12.82 -19.15
CA ALA A 152 13.43 13.64 -18.21
C ALA A 152 14.57 12.88 -17.52
N MET A 153 14.40 11.57 -17.31
CA MET A 153 15.40 10.71 -16.68
C MET A 153 16.58 10.34 -17.59
N GLU A 154 16.41 10.35 -18.91
CA GLU A 154 17.43 9.96 -19.90
C GLU A 154 18.75 10.71 -19.78
N ASN A 155 18.70 11.95 -19.31
CA ASN A 155 19.88 12.80 -19.18
C ASN A 155 20.69 12.55 -17.89
N THR A 156 20.21 11.66 -17.01
CA THR A 156 20.78 11.49 -15.67
C THR A 156 21.96 10.51 -15.64
N HIS A 157 21.90 9.43 -16.42
CA HIS A 157 22.95 8.40 -16.41
C HIS A 157 23.01 7.57 -17.72
N PRO A 158 24.19 7.17 -18.22
CA PRO A 158 24.32 6.37 -19.45
C PRO A 158 23.61 5.00 -19.41
N MET A 159 23.44 4.42 -18.21
CA MET A 159 22.66 3.19 -18.03
C MET A 159 21.15 3.40 -18.30
N THR A 160 20.65 4.62 -18.09
CA THR A 160 19.23 4.95 -18.26
C THR A 160 18.80 4.81 -19.72
N ALA A 161 19.65 5.19 -20.67
CA ALA A 161 19.39 4.99 -22.09
C ALA A 161 19.22 3.49 -22.46
N LYS A 162 19.93 2.59 -21.76
CA LYS A 162 19.82 1.14 -21.97
C LYS A 162 18.55 0.55 -21.37
N MET A 163 18.06 1.11 -20.26
CA MET A 163 16.86 0.62 -19.55
C MET A 163 15.57 1.29 -20.01
N LYS A 164 15.65 2.34 -20.84
CA LYS A 164 14.53 3.16 -21.32
C LYS A 164 13.35 2.33 -21.83
N GLU A 165 13.62 1.36 -22.71
CA GLU A 165 12.56 0.52 -23.30
C GLU A 165 11.80 -0.28 -22.22
N HIS A 166 12.53 -0.87 -21.26
CA HIS A 166 11.90 -1.60 -20.15
C HIS A 166 11.11 -0.66 -19.23
N THR A 167 11.66 0.51 -18.93
CA THR A 167 10.97 1.50 -18.09
C THR A 167 9.72 2.04 -18.76
N ALA A 168 9.74 2.25 -20.09
CA ALA A 168 8.58 2.67 -20.86
C ALA A 168 7.46 1.62 -20.83
N LEU A 169 7.78 0.33 -21.03
CA LEU A 169 6.80 -0.76 -20.93
C LEU A 169 6.16 -0.85 -19.54
N LEU A 170 6.93 -0.61 -18.47
CA LEU A 170 6.38 -0.56 -17.11
C LEU A 170 5.44 0.64 -16.92
N CYS A 171 5.75 1.78 -17.54
CA CYS A 171 4.89 2.96 -17.49
C CYS A 171 3.57 2.75 -18.24
N GLU A 172 3.63 2.15 -19.44
CA GLU A 172 2.44 1.76 -20.21
C GLU A 172 1.53 0.83 -19.39
N LEU A 173 2.10 -0.18 -18.74
CA LEU A 173 1.35 -1.08 -17.86
C LEU A 173 0.67 -0.33 -16.69
N ILE A 174 1.33 0.68 -16.12
CA ILE A 174 0.74 1.47 -15.03
C ILE A 174 -0.40 2.36 -15.55
N GLU A 175 -0.24 2.95 -16.72
CA GLU A 175 -1.26 3.81 -17.35
C GLU A 175 -2.51 3.02 -17.75
N ASP A 176 -2.34 1.77 -18.21
CA ASP A 176 -3.45 0.86 -18.54
C ASP A 176 -4.32 0.50 -17.33
N TYR A 177 -3.76 0.48 -16.12
CA TYR A 177 -4.43 0.08 -14.89
C TYR A 177 -4.85 1.26 -13.99
N LYS A 178 -4.72 2.49 -14.49
CA LYS A 178 -5.04 3.71 -13.75
C LYS A 178 -6.54 3.92 -13.55
#